data_AF-A0A847JZJ1-F1
#
_entry.id   AF-A0A847JZJ1-F1
#
_cell.length_a   1.000
_cell.length_b   1.000
_cell.length_c   1.000
_cell.angle_alpha   90.00
_cell.angle_beta   90.00
_cell.angle_gamma   90.00
#
_symmetry.space_group_name_H-M   'P 1'
#
loop_
_entity.id
_entity.type
_entity.pdbx_description
1 polymer ?
#
loop_
_entity_poly.entity_id
_entity_poly.type
_entity_poly.pdbx_seq_one_letter_code
_entity_poly.pdbx_strand_id
1 'polypeptide(L)'
;MMRNLLSGAVAVVMMGALVGGASAQAQRNTARKAPQSFTADFAAMAQKVGQAMNVRIVVDPTVFVATPPKEPQILDTPEATVAAMVSGLKDVAWRKVYLMQSESTSGLRPERLAAMVRALDMLETGGLVLENPATRRAISVQKNLPVLPGFGDELRQRQFDPNAVYVIYSTVGGGLGGTIEDKFLDLQRQQLELMMQMDPDALAETFAKGMQMWSSLDPQTQSRLFGNMMRAGTQMFMNMDPGVRANLIGGMMRSGMEMWANMPPDQRARITQEMMQMGQQIMGQMGGAGGGRPPR
;
A
#
# COMPACT_ATOMS: atom_id res chain seq x y z
N MET A 1 -50.19 21.90 48.29
CA MET A 1 -51.55 21.70 47.73
C MET A 1 -51.49 20.59 46.69
N MET A 2 -52.36 19.58 46.87
CA MET A 2 -52.87 18.56 45.92
C MET A 2 -51.85 17.63 45.20
N ARG A 3 -51.78 16.31 45.49
CA ARG A 3 -52.69 15.13 45.28
C ARG A 3 -52.55 14.47 43.89
N ASN A 4 -52.06 13.21 43.87
CA ASN A 4 -52.65 11.99 43.22
C ASN A 4 -51.66 10.81 43.40
N LEU A 5 -51.96 9.67 44.07
CA LEU A 5 -52.93 8.55 43.81
C LEU A 5 -52.62 7.88 42.45
N LEU A 6 -52.38 6.56 42.26
CA LEU A 6 -52.93 5.28 42.77
C LEU A 6 -51.85 4.16 42.63
N SER A 7 -51.70 3.16 43.52
CA SER A 7 -52.50 1.95 43.84
C SER A 7 -52.59 0.82 42.76
N GLY A 8 -52.13 -0.38 43.16
CA GLY A 8 -52.61 -1.74 42.77
C GLY A 8 -52.19 -2.27 41.38
N ALA A 9 -52.04 -3.57 41.12
CA ALA A 9 -52.31 -4.80 41.88
C ALA A 9 -51.54 -6.01 41.28
N VAL A 10 -51.83 -7.19 41.83
CA VAL A 10 -51.06 -8.44 41.90
C VAL A 10 -51.34 -9.43 40.75
N ALA A 11 -50.28 -10.20 40.40
CA ALA A 11 -50.16 -11.57 39.83
C ALA A 11 -50.92 -12.00 38.56
N VAL A 12 -50.24 -12.77 37.70
CA VAL A 12 -50.38 -14.25 37.60
C VAL A 12 -49.31 -14.82 36.65
N VAL A 13 -48.83 -15.99 37.06
CA VAL A 13 -47.88 -16.93 36.44
C VAL A 13 -48.37 -17.46 35.10
N MET A 14 -47.45 -17.63 34.13
CA MET A 14 -47.51 -18.75 33.18
C MET A 14 -46.08 -19.26 32.93
N MET A 15 -45.85 -20.51 33.36
CA MET A 15 -44.74 -21.36 32.97
C MET A 15 -44.78 -21.67 31.48
N GLY A 16 -43.62 -21.66 30.83
CA GLY A 16 -43.37 -22.29 29.55
C GLY A 16 -41.89 -22.64 29.47
N ALA A 17 -41.60 -23.93 29.55
CA ALA A 17 -40.28 -24.47 29.77
C ALA A 17 -39.45 -24.65 28.48
N LEU A 18 -38.12 -24.54 28.67
CA LEU A 18 -37.04 -25.34 28.06
C LEU A 18 -36.90 -25.37 26.52
N VAL A 19 -35.70 -25.00 26.04
CA VAL A 19 -34.73 -25.89 25.33
C VAL A 19 -33.65 -25.03 24.64
N GLY A 20 -32.38 -25.41 24.83
CA GLY A 20 -31.25 -25.08 23.95
C GLY A 20 -30.63 -23.70 24.20
N GLY A 21 -29.44 -23.57 24.77
CA GLY A 21 -28.23 -24.24 24.28
C GLY A 21 -27.42 -23.24 23.46
N ALA A 22 -26.41 -22.65 24.09
CA ALA A 22 -25.21 -22.11 23.47
C ALA A 22 -25.38 -21.23 22.20
N SER A 23 -25.56 -19.93 22.38
CA SER A 23 -25.18 -18.93 21.37
C SER A 23 -24.65 -17.64 22.02
N ALA A 24 -23.79 -17.79 23.02
CA ALA A 24 -23.02 -16.69 23.62
C ALA A 24 -21.60 -16.52 23.03
N GLN A 25 -21.31 -17.14 21.87
CA GLN A 25 -19.99 -17.08 21.21
C GLN A 25 -20.05 -16.62 19.74
N ALA A 26 -21.12 -15.93 19.35
CA ALA A 26 -21.23 -15.30 18.02
C ALA A 26 -20.64 -13.87 17.95
N GLN A 27 -19.89 -13.42 18.96
CA GLN A 27 -19.26 -12.09 18.98
C GLN A 27 -17.78 -12.21 19.33
N ARG A 28 -16.95 -12.40 18.30
CA ARG A 28 -15.54 -11.93 18.24
C ARG A 28 -14.94 -12.10 16.84
N ASN A 29 -15.74 -11.95 15.79
CA ASN A 29 -15.22 -11.64 14.45
C ASN A 29 -15.11 -10.11 14.36
N THR A 30 -14.11 -9.53 15.01
CA THR A 30 -13.70 -8.15 14.70
C THR A 30 -13.03 -8.18 13.34
N ALA A 31 -13.83 -7.95 12.28
CA ALA A 31 -13.31 -7.55 10.99
C ALA A 31 -12.32 -6.41 11.24
N ARG A 32 -11.02 -6.67 11.04
CA ARG A 32 -9.98 -5.64 11.17
C ARG A 32 -10.32 -4.57 10.13
N LYS A 33 -10.91 -3.45 10.58
CA LYS A 33 -11.13 -2.27 9.73
C LYS A 33 -9.79 -1.94 9.08
N ALA A 34 -9.81 -1.68 7.78
CA ALA A 34 -8.62 -1.21 7.07
C ALA A 34 -8.00 -0.04 7.84
N PRO A 35 -6.65 0.06 7.90
CA PRO A 35 -5.99 1.15 8.59
C PRO A 35 -6.51 2.48 8.03
N GLN A 36 -7.22 3.24 8.87
CA GLN A 36 -7.70 4.57 8.49
C GLN A 36 -6.52 5.53 8.59
N SER A 37 -6.30 6.33 7.55
CA SER A 37 -5.33 7.42 7.59
C SER A 37 -6.06 8.75 7.69
N PHE A 38 -5.61 9.60 8.62
CA PHE A 38 -6.11 10.96 8.82
C PHE A 38 -5.24 12.01 8.11
N THR A 39 -4.52 11.62 7.04
CA THR A 39 -3.60 12.49 6.30
C THR A 39 -4.27 13.74 5.76
N ALA A 40 -5.50 13.62 5.23
CA ALA A 40 -6.24 14.77 4.68
C ALA A 40 -6.60 15.78 5.77
N ASP A 41 -7.05 15.30 6.94
CA ASP A 41 -7.37 16.14 8.09
C ASP A 41 -6.11 16.82 8.64
N PHE A 42 -5.00 16.09 8.70
CA PHE A 42 -3.70 16.64 9.11
C PHE A 42 -3.19 17.70 8.12
N ALA A 43 -3.35 17.49 6.81
CA ALA A 43 -2.99 18.47 5.80
C ALA A 43 -3.85 19.75 5.91
N ALA A 44 -5.15 19.61 6.10
CA ALA A 44 -6.06 20.74 6.32
C ALA A 44 -5.70 21.51 7.60
N MET A 45 -5.33 20.80 8.66
CA MET A 45 -4.83 21.39 9.91
C MET A 45 -3.53 22.17 9.69
N ALA A 46 -2.54 21.58 9.00
CA ALA A 46 -1.29 22.25 8.66
C ALA A 46 -1.52 23.53 7.83
N GLN A 47 -2.50 23.52 6.92
CA GLN A 47 -2.88 24.71 6.17
C GLN A 47 -3.45 25.82 7.07
N LYS A 48 -4.31 25.46 8.04
CA LYS A 48 -4.84 26.42 9.03
C LYS A 48 -3.74 27.04 9.89
N VAL A 49 -2.79 26.23 10.35
CA VAL A 49 -1.61 26.73 11.09
C VAL A 49 -0.79 27.67 10.22
N GLY A 50 -0.55 27.28 8.96
CA GLY A 50 0.17 28.13 8.01
C GLY A 50 -0.49 29.49 7.82
N GLN A 51 -1.82 29.52 7.68
CA GLN A 51 -2.58 30.77 7.60
C GLN A 51 -2.45 31.62 8.86
N ALA A 52 -2.59 31.02 10.05
CA ALA A 52 -2.51 31.73 11.32
C ALA A 52 -1.13 32.37 11.55
N MET A 53 -0.07 31.72 11.07
CA MET A 53 1.32 32.18 11.22
C MET A 53 1.84 32.94 9.99
N ASN A 54 1.01 33.14 8.96
CA ASN A 54 1.40 33.72 7.67
C ASN A 54 2.60 33.03 7.01
N VAL A 55 2.63 31.69 7.03
CA VAL A 55 3.65 30.86 6.37
C VAL A 55 3.00 29.78 5.51
N ARG A 56 3.73 29.30 4.51
CA ARG A 56 3.25 28.18 3.68
C ARG A 56 3.71 26.85 4.27
N ILE A 57 2.76 26.02 4.69
CA ILE A 57 3.01 24.65 5.13
C ILE A 57 2.42 23.68 4.10
N VAL A 58 3.21 22.68 3.71
CA VAL A 58 2.88 21.70 2.68
C VAL A 58 3.08 20.31 3.28
N VAL A 59 2.08 19.44 3.12
CA VAL A 59 2.11 18.06 3.59
C VAL A 59 2.14 17.12 2.40
N ASP A 60 3.09 16.19 2.41
CA ASP A 60 3.15 15.11 1.43
C ASP A 60 1.96 14.15 1.61
N PRO A 61 1.16 13.86 0.56
CA PRO A 61 0.06 12.90 0.64
C PRO A 61 0.47 11.48 1.05
N THR A 62 1.75 11.14 0.96
CA THR A 62 2.29 9.84 1.40
C THR A 62 2.51 9.75 2.92
N VAL A 63 2.40 10.86 3.66
CA VAL A 63 2.47 10.84 5.13
C VAL A 63 1.28 10.03 5.66
N PHE A 64 1.58 8.98 6.41
CA PHE A 64 0.55 8.15 7.05
C PHE A 64 0.26 8.65 8.46
N VAL A 65 -1.00 8.99 8.74
CA VAL A 65 -1.42 9.50 10.05
C VAL A 65 -2.42 8.53 10.66
N ALA A 66 -1.94 7.68 11.57
CA ALA A 66 -2.73 6.58 12.14
C ALA A 66 -3.79 7.03 13.16
N THR A 67 -3.63 8.22 13.75
CA THR A 67 -4.52 8.73 14.81
C THR A 67 -5.09 10.08 14.39
N PRO A 68 -6.34 10.40 14.77
CA PRO A 68 -6.89 11.72 14.50
C PRO A 68 -5.96 12.80 15.04
N PRO A 69 -5.54 13.77 14.19
CA PRO A 69 -4.62 14.80 14.64
C PRO A 69 -5.31 15.67 15.70
N LYS A 70 -4.61 15.91 16.80
CA LYS A 70 -5.06 16.86 17.83
C LYS A 70 -4.87 18.27 17.32
N GLU A 71 -5.70 19.20 17.80
CA GLU A 71 -5.55 20.61 17.46
C GLU A 71 -4.14 21.09 17.81
N PRO A 72 -3.43 21.74 16.87
CA PRO A 72 -2.02 22.04 17.04
C PRO A 72 -1.88 23.23 17.97
N GLN A 73 -0.96 23.12 18.93
CA GLN A 73 -0.58 24.26 19.74
C GLN A 73 0.27 25.21 18.89
N ILE A 74 -0.23 26.40 18.60
CA ILE A 74 0.54 27.44 17.92
C ILE A 74 1.56 28.00 18.93
N LEU A 75 2.84 27.86 18.60
CA LEU A 75 3.97 28.30 19.43
C LEU A 75 4.55 29.61 18.87
N ASP A 76 5.55 30.15 19.58
CA ASP A 76 6.16 31.46 19.28
C ASP A 76 6.78 31.55 17.87
N THR A 77 7.25 30.41 17.33
CA THR A 77 7.88 30.35 15.99
C THR A 77 7.22 29.30 15.10
N PRO A 78 7.19 29.52 13.78
CA PRO A 78 6.72 28.51 12.82
C PRO A 78 7.47 27.19 12.94
N GLU A 79 8.78 27.25 13.15
CA GLU A 79 9.65 26.08 13.33
C GLU A 79 9.25 25.25 14.55
N ALA A 80 9.02 25.90 15.70
CA ALA A 80 8.59 25.20 16.91
C ALA A 80 7.20 24.57 16.71
N THR A 81 6.29 25.29 16.05
CA THR A 81 4.93 24.81 15.77
C THR A 81 4.94 23.59 14.85
N VAL A 82 5.67 23.64 13.73
CA VAL A 82 5.79 22.50 12.80
C VAL A 82 6.48 21.32 13.47
N ALA A 83 7.54 21.55 14.27
CA ALA A 83 8.20 20.49 15.02
C ALA A 83 7.24 19.81 16.01
N ALA A 84 6.41 20.58 16.72
CA ALA A 84 5.40 20.04 17.62
C ALA A 84 4.36 19.20 16.86
N MET A 85 3.89 19.66 15.70
CA MET A 85 2.92 18.94 14.87
C MET A 85 3.41 17.57 14.43
N VAL A 86 4.69 17.42 14.07
CA VAL A 86 5.23 16.15 13.56
C VAL A 86 5.80 15.25 14.66
N SER A 87 6.01 15.76 15.88
CA SER A 87 6.70 15.05 16.97
C SER A 87 6.08 13.69 17.35
N GLY A 88 4.78 13.52 17.14
CA GLY A 88 4.05 12.28 17.42
C GLY A 88 3.87 11.35 16.21
N LEU A 89 4.38 11.74 15.03
CA LEU A 89 4.23 10.97 13.80
C LEU A 89 5.47 10.09 13.57
N LYS A 90 5.23 8.82 13.28
CA LYS A 90 6.30 7.88 12.93
C LYS A 90 6.70 8.09 11.47
N ASP A 91 8.00 7.98 11.20
CA ASP A 91 8.56 8.02 9.86
C ASP A 91 8.26 9.32 9.09
N VAL A 92 8.06 10.44 9.79
CA VAL A 92 7.81 11.76 9.21
C VAL A 92 8.94 12.71 9.60
N ALA A 93 9.38 13.51 8.64
CA ALA A 93 10.31 14.61 8.88
C ALA A 93 9.77 15.89 8.27
N TRP A 94 10.41 17.01 8.63
CA TRP A 94 10.11 18.31 8.04
C TRP A 94 11.38 19.07 7.68
N ARG A 95 11.29 19.93 6.67
CA ARG A 95 12.37 20.83 6.25
C ARG A 95 11.81 22.20 5.89
N LYS A 96 12.65 23.22 6.07
CA LYS A 96 12.43 24.59 5.62
C LYS A 96 13.05 24.73 4.22
N VAL A 97 12.22 25.02 3.22
CA VAL A 97 12.64 25.05 1.81
C VAL A 97 12.50 26.46 1.24
N TYR A 98 13.57 26.96 0.67
CA TYR A 98 13.60 28.25 -0.02
C TYR A 98 13.57 28.00 -1.52
N LEU A 99 12.60 28.59 -2.20
CA LEU A 99 12.39 28.41 -3.63
C LEU A 99 12.94 29.62 -4.39
N MET A 100 13.30 29.44 -5.66
CA MET A 100 13.58 30.59 -6.52
C MET A 100 12.33 31.46 -6.66
N GLN A 101 12.48 32.76 -6.87
CA GLN A 101 11.33 33.67 -7.00
C GLN A 101 10.39 33.28 -8.16
N SER A 102 10.96 32.73 -9.25
CA SER A 102 10.22 32.18 -10.38
C SER A 102 9.42 30.90 -10.05
N GLU A 103 9.92 30.09 -9.11
CA GLU A 103 9.29 28.83 -8.68
C GLU A 103 8.26 29.04 -7.56
N SER A 104 8.50 30.06 -6.74
CA SER A 104 7.60 30.47 -5.65
C SER A 104 6.26 30.95 -6.21
N THR A 105 6.28 31.64 -7.35
CA THR A 105 5.11 32.19 -8.05
C THR A 105 4.39 31.17 -8.93
N SER A 106 5.10 30.18 -9.47
CA SER A 106 4.52 29.15 -10.36
C SER A 106 3.87 27.96 -9.64
N GLY A 107 3.92 27.92 -8.30
CA GLY A 107 3.11 27.01 -7.50
C GLY A 107 3.50 25.55 -7.64
N LEU A 108 4.72 25.19 -7.24
CA LEU A 108 5.13 23.79 -7.12
C LEU A 108 4.11 22.96 -6.30
N ARG A 109 3.72 21.81 -6.87
CA ARG A 109 2.79 20.87 -6.23
C ARG A 109 3.40 20.23 -4.98
N PRO A 110 2.61 20.00 -3.91
CA PRO A 110 3.06 19.36 -2.67
C PRO A 110 3.87 18.08 -2.85
N GLU A 111 3.40 17.18 -3.71
CA GLU A 111 3.98 15.85 -3.92
C GLU A 111 5.38 15.96 -4.52
N ARG A 112 5.54 16.86 -5.50
CA ARG A 112 6.82 17.08 -6.17
C ARG A 112 7.83 17.70 -5.22
N LEU A 113 7.41 18.68 -4.45
CA LEU A 113 8.28 19.34 -3.48
C LEU A 113 8.75 18.36 -2.40
N ALA A 114 7.84 17.58 -1.84
CA ALA A 114 8.17 16.55 -0.85
C ALA A 114 9.10 15.47 -1.42
N ALA A 115 8.86 15.01 -2.66
CA ALA A 115 9.74 14.05 -3.33
C ALA A 115 11.16 14.61 -3.54
N MET A 116 11.30 15.89 -3.91
CA MET A 116 12.61 16.55 -4.03
C MET A 116 13.33 16.65 -2.69
N VAL A 117 12.61 17.08 -1.64
CA VAL A 117 13.18 17.20 -0.29
C VAL A 117 13.64 15.83 0.23
N ARG A 118 12.79 14.81 0.10
CA ARG A 118 13.13 13.43 0.48
C ARG A 118 14.34 12.92 -0.29
N ALA A 119 14.39 13.12 -1.61
CA ALA A 119 15.51 12.68 -2.43
C ALA A 119 16.84 13.31 -1.98
N LEU A 120 16.85 14.60 -1.63
CA LEU A 120 18.02 15.28 -1.08
C LEU A 120 18.39 14.77 0.32
N ASP A 121 17.38 14.48 1.15
CA ASP A 121 17.59 13.99 2.52
C ASP A 121 18.19 12.57 2.54
N MET A 122 17.81 11.71 1.59
CA MET A 122 18.33 10.35 1.42
C MET A 122 19.78 10.28 0.92
N LEU A 123 20.35 11.35 0.38
CA LEU A 123 21.76 11.37 -0.04
C LEU A 123 22.67 11.21 1.19
N GLU A 124 23.39 10.09 1.30
CA GLU A 124 24.29 9.84 2.44
C GLU A 124 25.53 10.75 2.42
N THR A 125 25.95 11.20 1.23
CA THR A 125 27.15 12.03 1.08
C THR A 125 26.89 13.49 1.42
N GLY A 126 27.85 14.13 2.09
CA GLY A 126 27.81 15.56 2.41
C GLY A 126 27.84 16.49 1.20
N GLY A 127 28.22 15.98 0.03
CA GLY A 127 28.18 16.71 -1.23
C GLY A 127 28.17 15.80 -2.45
N LEU A 128 27.67 16.33 -3.55
CA LEU A 128 27.61 15.65 -4.85
C LEU A 128 27.83 16.69 -5.96
N VAL A 129 28.74 16.40 -6.89
CA VAL A 129 28.94 17.20 -8.09
C VAL A 129 28.65 16.34 -9.30
N LEU A 130 27.70 16.78 -10.13
CA LEU A 130 27.27 16.11 -11.35
C LEU A 130 27.64 16.99 -12.54
N GLU A 131 28.58 16.53 -13.36
CA GLU A 131 28.94 17.20 -14.60
C GLU A 131 28.13 16.62 -15.78
N ASN A 132 27.59 17.51 -16.61
CA ASN A 132 27.12 17.16 -17.94
C ASN A 132 28.20 17.53 -18.97
N PRO A 133 28.96 16.55 -19.49
CA PRO A 133 30.10 16.81 -20.38
C PRO A 133 29.67 17.41 -21.72
N ALA A 134 28.44 17.14 -22.19
CA ALA A 134 27.93 17.69 -23.43
C ALA A 134 27.70 19.20 -23.35
N THR A 135 27.29 19.69 -22.17
CA THR A 135 27.04 21.12 -21.93
C THR A 135 28.18 21.84 -21.20
N ARG A 136 29.17 21.08 -20.69
CA ARG A 136 30.21 21.58 -19.76
C ARG A 136 29.63 22.34 -18.58
N ARG A 137 28.52 21.85 -18.03
CA ARG A 137 27.84 22.42 -16.86
C ARG A 137 27.87 21.42 -15.73
N ALA A 138 28.09 21.90 -14.52
CA ALA A 138 28.01 21.09 -13.31
C ALA A 138 26.85 21.53 -12.42
N ILE A 139 26.24 20.56 -11.74
CA ILE A 139 25.31 20.77 -10.63
C ILE A 139 26.05 20.36 -9.37
N SER A 140 26.12 21.26 -8.39
CA SER A 140 26.71 20.97 -7.08
C SER A 140 25.62 21.00 -6.03
N VAL A 141 25.55 19.94 -5.24
CA VAL A 141 24.68 19.80 -4.08
C VAL A 141 25.57 19.68 -2.84
N GLN A 142 25.32 20.51 -1.84
CA GLN A 142 26.04 20.50 -0.57
C GLN A 142 25.03 20.36 0.57
N LYS A 143 25.26 19.39 1.46
CA LYS A 143 24.44 19.14 2.65
C LYS A 143 25.11 19.71 3.89
N ASN A 144 24.28 20.01 4.89
CA ASN A 144 24.72 20.43 6.23
C ASN A 144 25.59 21.70 6.25
N LEU A 145 25.35 22.61 5.29
CA LEU A 145 25.96 23.94 5.34
C LEU A 145 25.42 24.70 6.55
N PRO A 146 26.28 25.35 7.36
CA PRO A 146 25.82 26.17 8.46
C PRO A 146 25.03 27.36 7.92
N VAL A 147 23.87 27.62 8.52
CA VAL A 147 23.07 28.82 8.22
C VAL A 147 23.66 29.98 9.00
N LEU A 148 24.32 30.90 8.29
CA LEU A 148 24.98 32.05 8.90
C LEU A 148 23.99 33.20 9.19
N PRO A 149 24.32 34.12 10.12
CA PRO A 149 23.58 35.36 10.26
C PRO A 149 23.54 36.12 8.92
N GLY A 150 22.38 36.67 8.55
CA GLY A 150 22.21 37.34 7.25
C GLY A 150 21.85 36.43 6.08
N PHE A 151 21.64 35.13 6.31
CA PHE A 151 21.24 34.17 5.27
C PHE A 151 20.04 34.62 4.41
N GLY A 152 19.09 35.36 4.98
CA GLY A 152 17.96 35.93 4.23
C GLY A 152 18.39 36.91 3.14
N ASP A 153 19.44 37.70 3.37
CA ASP A 153 19.99 38.62 2.37
C ASP A 153 20.77 37.87 1.29
N GLU A 154 21.52 36.83 1.66
CA GLU A 154 22.19 35.95 0.71
C GLU A 154 21.19 35.24 -0.23
N LEU A 155 20.07 34.78 0.31
CA LEU A 155 18.98 34.19 -0.49
C LEU A 155 18.46 35.19 -1.53
N ARG A 156 18.19 36.43 -1.12
CA ARG A 156 17.74 37.49 -2.04
C ARG A 156 18.77 37.79 -3.14
N GLN A 157 20.06 37.87 -2.79
CA GLN A 157 21.14 38.08 -3.76
C GLN A 157 21.21 36.95 -4.80
N ARG A 158 20.85 35.73 -4.40
CA ARG A 158 20.78 34.55 -5.27
C ARG A 158 19.41 34.33 -5.92
N GLN A 159 18.51 35.32 -5.86
CA GLN A 159 17.15 35.28 -6.44
C GLN A 159 16.22 34.21 -5.83
N PHE A 160 16.47 33.83 -4.58
CA PHE A 160 15.53 33.03 -3.79
C PHE A 160 14.53 33.92 -3.06
N ASP A 161 13.35 33.37 -2.80
CA ASP A 161 12.37 33.97 -1.90
C ASP A 161 12.80 33.70 -0.44
N PRO A 162 13.01 34.72 0.40
CA PRO A 162 13.32 34.53 1.82
C PRO A 162 12.15 33.91 2.61
N ASN A 163 10.93 33.92 2.07
CA ASN A 163 9.78 33.26 2.68
C ASN A 163 9.82 31.77 2.38
N ALA A 164 10.22 31.00 3.38
CA ALA A 164 10.33 29.56 3.22
C ALA A 164 8.95 28.87 3.14
N VAL A 165 8.96 27.74 2.46
CA VAL A 165 7.90 26.72 2.51
C VAL A 165 8.31 25.64 3.50
N TYR A 166 7.47 25.36 4.47
CA TYR A 166 7.66 24.26 5.42
C TYR A 166 7.07 22.99 4.81
N VAL A 167 7.92 21.99 4.58
CA VAL A 167 7.53 20.75 3.91
C VAL A 167 7.58 19.62 4.92
N ILE A 168 6.44 18.98 5.15
CA ILE A 168 6.30 17.78 5.97
C ILE A 168 6.20 16.59 5.01
N TYR A 169 7.11 15.62 5.13
CA TYR A 169 7.23 14.49 4.19
C TYR A 169 7.48 13.17 4.93
N SER A 170 7.05 12.07 4.31
CA SER A 170 7.40 10.72 4.78
C SER A 170 8.89 10.45 4.55
N THR A 171 9.59 9.91 5.54
CA THR A 171 10.99 9.44 5.44
C THR A 171 11.09 8.03 4.88
N VAL A 172 10.01 7.25 4.96
CA VAL A 172 9.89 5.93 4.35
C VAL A 172 9.24 6.06 2.97
N GLY A 173 9.88 5.47 1.96
CA GLY A 173 9.29 5.19 0.64
C GLY A 173 8.72 6.37 -0.13
N GLY A 174 9.48 6.88 -1.11
CA GLY A 174 8.93 7.78 -2.13
C GLY A 174 9.93 8.77 -2.74
N GLY A 175 11.17 8.35 -3.02
CA GLY A 175 12.09 9.20 -3.78
C GLY A 175 11.48 9.67 -5.11
N LEU A 176 12.18 10.54 -5.85
CA LEU A 176 11.79 11.10 -7.17
C LEU A 176 11.44 10.09 -8.29
N GLY A 177 11.25 8.81 -7.96
CA GLY A 177 10.90 7.74 -8.88
C GLY A 177 10.36 6.48 -8.18
N GLY A 178 9.82 6.57 -6.96
CA GLY A 178 9.09 5.46 -6.35
C GLY A 178 7.82 5.19 -7.16
N THR A 179 7.87 4.30 -8.15
CA THR A 179 6.71 4.04 -9.01
C THR A 179 5.61 3.38 -8.18
N ILE A 180 4.41 3.26 -8.75
CA ILE A 180 3.36 2.44 -8.13
C ILE A 180 3.88 1.02 -7.88
N GLU A 181 4.81 0.51 -8.70
CA GLU A 181 5.50 -0.75 -8.43
C GLU A 181 6.32 -0.72 -7.14
N ASP A 182 7.07 0.33 -6.82
CA ASP A 182 7.85 0.37 -5.56
C ASP A 182 6.93 0.39 -4.33
N LYS A 183 5.81 1.10 -4.41
CA LYS A 183 4.76 1.07 -3.37
C LYS A 183 4.10 -0.30 -3.26
N PHE A 184 3.93 -0.99 -4.38
CA PHE A 184 3.38 -2.33 -4.42
C PHE A 184 4.38 -3.36 -3.87
N LEU A 185 5.67 -3.22 -4.15
CA LEU A 185 6.74 -4.05 -3.61
C LEU A 185 6.88 -3.84 -2.10
N ASP A 186 6.78 -2.61 -1.61
CA ASP A 186 6.78 -2.33 -0.18
C ASP A 186 5.52 -2.90 0.52
N LEU A 187 4.34 -2.77 -0.09
CA LEU A 187 3.13 -3.43 0.41
C LEU A 187 3.25 -4.95 0.43
N GLN A 188 3.84 -5.56 -0.61
CA GLN A 188 4.09 -7.00 -0.65
C GLN A 188 5.08 -7.43 0.43
N ARG A 189 6.18 -6.69 0.61
CA ARG A 189 7.16 -6.95 1.69
C ARG A 189 6.50 -6.84 3.05
N GLN A 190 5.67 -5.82 3.26
CA GLN A 190 4.97 -5.61 4.52
C GLN A 190 3.94 -6.71 4.79
N GLN A 191 3.22 -7.19 3.76
CA GLN A 191 2.32 -8.35 3.89
C GLN A 191 3.08 -9.64 4.22
N LEU A 192 4.24 -9.83 3.61
CA LEU A 192 5.09 -11.00 3.80
C LEU A 192 5.76 -10.99 5.18
N GLU A 193 6.25 -9.83 5.61
CA GLU A 193 6.79 -9.62 6.95
C GLU A 193 5.73 -9.80 8.04
N LEU A 194 4.50 -9.31 7.81
CA LEU A 194 3.38 -9.54 8.72
C LEU A 194 2.99 -11.03 8.80
N MET A 195 3.15 -11.78 7.70
CA MET A 195 3.01 -13.24 7.70
C MET A 195 4.16 -13.94 8.44
N MET A 196 5.39 -13.47 8.30
CA MET A 196 6.55 -14.03 9.02
C MET A 196 6.53 -13.71 10.51
N GLN A 197 5.92 -12.59 10.89
CA GLN A 197 5.71 -12.20 12.29
C GLN A 197 4.45 -12.83 12.89
N MET A 198 3.58 -13.44 12.08
CA MET A 198 2.48 -14.26 12.62
C MET A 198 3.03 -15.58 13.13
N ASP A 199 2.58 -15.96 14.32
CA ASP A 199 2.85 -17.26 14.90
C ASP A 199 2.38 -18.37 13.92
N PRO A 200 3.17 -19.41 13.64
CA PRO A 200 2.81 -20.47 12.70
C PRO A 200 1.43 -21.10 12.96
N ASP A 201 1.01 -21.19 14.22
CA ASP A 201 -0.32 -21.68 14.59
C ASP A 201 -1.43 -20.69 14.20
N ALA A 202 -1.18 -19.39 14.37
CA ALA A 202 -2.11 -18.34 13.95
C ALA A 202 -2.21 -18.25 12.42
N LEU A 203 -1.10 -18.50 11.72
CA LEU A 203 -1.08 -18.59 10.26
C LEU A 203 -1.85 -19.82 9.77
N ALA A 204 -1.66 -20.97 10.42
CA ALA A 204 -2.41 -22.19 10.15
C ALA A 204 -3.92 -22.01 10.38
N GLU A 205 -4.32 -21.34 11.46
CA GLU A 205 -5.73 -21.01 11.73
C GLU A 205 -6.30 -20.04 10.68
N THR A 206 -5.53 -19.03 10.30
CA THR A 206 -5.92 -18.06 9.28
C THR A 206 -6.11 -18.75 7.92
N PHE A 207 -5.21 -19.68 7.58
CA PHE A 207 -5.28 -20.47 6.37
C PHE A 207 -6.44 -21.47 6.38
N ALA A 208 -6.67 -22.15 7.52
CA ALA A 208 -7.81 -23.05 7.71
C ALA A 208 -9.13 -22.30 7.56
N LYS A 209 -9.23 -21.09 8.13
CA LYS A 209 -10.41 -20.22 7.98
C LYS A 209 -10.59 -19.73 6.54
N GLY A 210 -9.50 -19.43 5.84
CA GLY A 210 -9.50 -19.10 4.41
C GLY A 210 -9.99 -20.26 3.53
N MET A 211 -9.48 -21.47 3.78
CA MET A 211 -9.93 -22.70 3.11
C MET A 211 -11.38 -23.03 3.43
N GLN A 212 -11.82 -22.83 4.68
CA GLN A 212 -13.20 -23.06 5.09
C GLN A 212 -14.14 -22.06 4.40
N MET A 213 -13.76 -20.78 4.37
CA MET A 213 -14.49 -19.75 3.63
C MET A 213 -14.55 -20.10 2.14
N TRP A 214 -13.43 -20.50 1.54
CA TRP A 214 -13.37 -20.93 0.14
C TRP A 214 -14.31 -22.11 -0.11
N SER A 215 -14.24 -23.15 0.71
CA SER A 215 -15.10 -24.33 0.60
C SER A 215 -16.59 -24.02 0.80
N SER A 216 -16.90 -22.96 1.55
CA SER A 216 -18.26 -22.48 1.80
C SER A 216 -18.83 -21.64 0.66
N LEU A 217 -17.99 -21.15 -0.26
CA LEU A 217 -18.46 -20.50 -1.48
C LEU A 217 -19.10 -21.55 -2.40
N ASP A 218 -20.17 -21.17 -3.08
CA ASP A 218 -20.81 -22.06 -4.05
C ASP A 218 -19.86 -22.35 -5.25
N PRO A 219 -20.00 -23.50 -5.94
CA PRO A 219 -19.11 -23.90 -7.01
C PRO A 219 -19.03 -22.91 -8.19
N GLN A 220 -20.09 -22.15 -8.46
CA GLN A 220 -20.07 -21.14 -9.53
C GLN A 220 -19.27 -19.91 -9.10
N THR A 221 -19.40 -19.47 -7.84
CA THR A 221 -18.60 -18.39 -7.28
C THR A 221 -17.13 -18.79 -7.17
N GLN A 222 -16.83 -20.02 -6.71
CA GLN A 222 -15.47 -20.56 -6.75
C GLN A 222 -14.90 -20.56 -8.17
N SER A 223 -15.66 -21.04 -9.15
CA SER A 223 -15.22 -21.09 -10.55
C SER A 223 -15.00 -19.69 -11.15
N ARG A 224 -15.85 -18.72 -10.81
CA ARG A 224 -15.67 -17.32 -11.24
C ARG A 224 -14.46 -16.67 -10.58
N LEU A 225 -14.29 -16.87 -9.27
CA LEU A 225 -13.13 -16.33 -8.56
C LEU A 225 -11.84 -16.95 -9.09
N PHE A 226 -11.82 -18.28 -9.28
CA PHE A 226 -10.68 -18.99 -9.85
C PHE A 226 -10.41 -18.53 -11.28
N GLY A 227 -11.44 -18.33 -12.11
CA GLY A 227 -11.29 -17.80 -13.46
C GLY A 227 -10.75 -16.35 -13.49
N ASN A 228 -11.13 -15.52 -12.52
CA ASN A 228 -10.59 -14.18 -12.35
C ASN A 228 -9.13 -14.21 -11.88
N MET A 229 -8.82 -15.09 -10.91
CA MET A 229 -7.47 -15.29 -10.39
C MET A 229 -6.53 -15.83 -11.47
N MET A 230 -6.97 -16.81 -12.26
CA MET A 230 -6.22 -17.35 -13.40
C MET A 230 -5.99 -16.29 -14.47
N ARG A 231 -6.99 -15.45 -14.79
CA ARG A 231 -6.81 -14.33 -15.74
C ARG A 231 -5.82 -13.30 -15.22
N ALA A 232 -5.92 -12.91 -13.94
CA ALA A 232 -4.98 -11.98 -13.32
C ALA A 232 -3.57 -12.56 -13.25
N GLY A 233 -3.43 -13.84 -12.88
CA GLY A 233 -2.16 -14.57 -12.87
C GLY A 233 -1.55 -14.69 -14.26
N THR A 234 -2.38 -14.95 -15.28
CA THR A 234 -1.95 -14.99 -16.68
C THR A 234 -1.49 -13.62 -17.15
N GLN A 235 -2.24 -12.56 -16.85
CA GLN A 235 -1.86 -11.18 -17.20
C GLN A 235 -0.56 -10.76 -16.50
N MET A 236 -0.42 -11.08 -15.21
CA MET A 236 0.79 -10.80 -14.46
C MET A 236 1.97 -11.56 -15.07
N PHE A 237 1.81 -12.85 -15.34
CA PHE A 237 2.82 -13.67 -16.02
C PHE A 237 3.17 -13.12 -17.41
N MET A 238 2.19 -12.65 -18.17
CA MET A 238 2.38 -12.03 -19.48
C MET A 238 3.03 -10.64 -19.43
N ASN A 239 2.94 -9.94 -18.31
CA ASN A 239 3.56 -8.63 -18.10
C ASN A 239 4.91 -8.73 -17.37
N MET A 240 5.26 -9.90 -16.81
CA MET A 240 6.59 -10.14 -16.25
C MET A 240 7.65 -10.06 -17.35
N ASP A 241 8.83 -9.60 -16.95
CA ASP A 241 10.03 -9.59 -17.79
C ASP A 241 10.28 -10.99 -18.42
N PRO A 242 10.62 -11.07 -19.72
CA PRO A 242 10.83 -12.35 -20.40
C PRO A 242 11.90 -13.25 -19.75
N GLY A 243 12.97 -12.68 -19.18
CA GLY A 243 14.02 -13.44 -18.50
C GLY A 243 13.53 -14.01 -17.17
N VAL A 244 12.77 -13.22 -16.41
CA VAL A 244 12.11 -13.68 -15.16
C VAL A 244 11.09 -14.79 -15.48
N ARG A 245 10.30 -14.61 -16.54
CA ARG A 245 9.34 -15.61 -17.00
C ARG A 245 10.01 -16.91 -17.42
N ALA A 246 11.09 -16.84 -18.20
CA ALA A 246 11.83 -18.02 -18.63
C ALA A 246 12.42 -18.79 -17.44
N ASN A 247 12.97 -18.07 -16.44
CA ASN A 247 13.47 -18.67 -15.21
C ASN A 247 12.35 -19.31 -14.38
N LEU A 248 11.18 -18.66 -14.30
CA LEU A 248 10.01 -19.20 -13.61
C LEU A 248 9.50 -20.48 -14.29
N ILE A 249 9.33 -20.47 -15.62
CA ILE A 249 8.94 -21.66 -16.40
C ILE A 249 9.97 -22.77 -16.21
N GLY A 250 11.26 -22.45 -16.31
CA GLY A 250 12.34 -23.42 -16.14
C GLY A 250 12.44 -23.99 -14.72
N GLY A 251 12.08 -23.21 -13.70
CA GLY A 251 11.95 -23.67 -12.31
C GLY A 251 10.75 -24.60 -12.15
N MET A 252 9.59 -24.22 -12.68
CA MET A 252 8.37 -25.01 -12.62
C MET A 252 8.50 -26.34 -13.39
N MET A 253 9.15 -26.35 -14.55
CA MET A 253 9.44 -27.57 -15.29
C MET A 253 10.39 -28.52 -14.53
N ARG A 254 11.42 -27.99 -13.87
CA ARG A 254 12.32 -28.81 -13.05
C ARG A 254 11.60 -29.41 -11.86
N SER A 255 10.84 -28.60 -11.12
CA SER A 255 10.03 -29.09 -10.00
C SER A 255 8.97 -30.10 -10.45
N GLY A 256 8.33 -29.86 -11.61
CA GLY A 256 7.40 -30.81 -12.22
C GLY A 256 8.07 -32.12 -12.63
N MET A 257 9.29 -32.08 -13.17
CA MET A 257 10.07 -33.28 -13.48
C MET A 257 10.49 -34.03 -12.22
N GLU A 258 10.89 -33.34 -11.16
CA GLU A 258 11.23 -33.96 -9.88
C GLU A 258 9.99 -34.62 -9.25
N MET A 259 8.85 -33.94 -9.27
CA MET A 259 7.58 -34.50 -8.80
C MET A 259 7.18 -35.72 -9.63
N TRP A 260 7.31 -35.67 -10.96
CA TRP A 260 7.06 -36.80 -11.84
C TRP A 260 8.01 -37.97 -11.58
N ALA A 261 9.30 -37.69 -11.37
CA ALA A 261 10.31 -38.69 -11.07
C ALA A 261 10.04 -39.40 -9.74
N ASN A 262 9.59 -38.65 -8.74
CA ASN A 262 9.27 -39.15 -7.40
C ASN A 262 7.87 -39.77 -7.29
N MET A 263 7.03 -39.65 -8.32
CA MET A 263 5.68 -40.19 -8.32
C MET A 263 5.71 -41.73 -8.44
N PRO A 264 4.85 -42.47 -7.73
CA PRO A 264 4.75 -43.93 -7.87
C PRO A 264 4.50 -44.36 -9.33
N PRO A 265 5.09 -45.47 -9.80
CA PRO A 265 4.99 -45.90 -11.20
C PRO A 265 3.56 -46.14 -11.67
N ASP A 266 2.70 -46.65 -10.79
CA ASP A 266 1.28 -46.92 -11.05
C ASP A 266 0.47 -45.62 -11.20
N GLN A 267 0.89 -44.57 -10.51
CA GLN A 267 0.28 -43.24 -10.62
C GLN A 267 0.73 -42.53 -11.90
N ARG A 268 2.01 -42.64 -12.26
CA ARG A 268 2.52 -42.18 -13.58
C ARG A 268 1.82 -42.87 -14.73
N ALA A 269 1.63 -44.20 -14.65
CA ALA A 269 0.97 -44.98 -15.69
C ALA A 269 -0.48 -44.51 -15.90
N ARG A 270 -1.23 -44.28 -14.83
CA ARG A 270 -2.59 -43.76 -14.90
C ARG A 270 -2.66 -42.37 -15.56
N ILE A 271 -1.82 -41.43 -15.11
CA ILE A 271 -1.79 -40.07 -15.68
C ILE A 271 -1.38 -40.11 -17.17
N THR A 272 -0.41 -40.94 -17.52
CA THR A 272 0.02 -41.11 -18.92
C THR A 272 -1.11 -41.67 -19.78
N GLN A 273 -1.88 -42.63 -19.26
CA GLN A 273 -3.01 -43.23 -19.95
C GLN A 273 -4.17 -42.25 -20.13
N GLU A 274 -4.42 -41.40 -19.12
CA GLU A 274 -5.42 -40.34 -19.16
C GLU A 274 -5.04 -39.23 -20.15
N MET A 275 -3.76 -38.84 -20.20
CA MET A 275 -3.25 -37.92 -21.22
C MET A 275 -3.34 -38.50 -22.64
N MET A 276 -3.10 -39.80 -22.81
CA MET A 276 -3.26 -40.46 -24.12
C MET A 276 -4.72 -40.42 -24.60
N GLN A 277 -5.68 -40.68 -23.71
CA GLN A 277 -7.11 -40.59 -24.06
C GLN A 277 -7.52 -39.15 -24.40
N MET A 278 -7.09 -38.18 -23.60
CA MET A 278 -7.38 -36.76 -23.84
C MET A 278 -6.74 -36.27 -25.16
N GLY A 279 -5.51 -36.69 -25.46
CA GLY A 279 -4.83 -36.38 -26.72
C GLY A 279 -5.55 -36.95 -27.93
N GLN A 280 -6.08 -38.18 -27.83
CA GLN A 280 -6.90 -38.77 -28.90
C GLN A 280 -8.22 -38.03 -29.12
N GLN A 281 -8.86 -37.53 -28.06
CA GLN A 281 -10.08 -36.71 -28.19
C GLN A 281 -9.81 -35.36 -28.89
N ILE A 282 -8.74 -34.67 -28.50
CA ILE A 282 -8.39 -33.36 -29.08
C ILE A 282 -7.96 -33.50 -30.55
N MET A 283 -7.14 -34.51 -30.85
CA MET A 283 -6.66 -34.75 -32.22
C MET A 283 -7.78 -35.26 -33.13
N GLY A 284 -8.74 -36.02 -32.60
CA GLY A 284 -9.96 -36.42 -33.30
C GLY A 284 -10.88 -35.25 -33.67
N GLN A 285 -10.93 -34.19 -32.85
CA GLN A 285 -11.69 -32.98 -33.17
C GLN A 285 -10.99 -32.06 -34.18
N MET A 286 -9.65 -32.00 -34.20
CA MET A 286 -8.93 -31.14 -35.15
C MET A 286 -8.76 -31.74 -36.55
N GLY A 287 -8.83 -33.07 -36.69
CA GLY A 287 -8.68 -33.74 -37.99
C GLY A 287 -9.93 -33.81 -38.87
N GLY A 288 -11.09 -33.32 -38.40
CA GLY A 288 -12.41 -33.59 -39.02
C GLY A 288 -12.95 -32.56 -40.02
N ALA A 289 -12.24 -31.46 -40.30
CA ALA A 289 -12.75 -30.36 -41.14
C ALA A 289 -11.96 -30.18 -42.44
N GLY A 290 -12.11 -31.12 -43.38
CA GLY A 290 -11.39 -31.09 -44.67
C GLY A 290 -12.14 -31.68 -45.87
N GLY A 291 -13.46 -31.82 -45.80
CA GLY A 291 -14.28 -32.40 -46.88
C GLY A 291 -14.99 -31.35 -47.73
N GLY A 292 -14.25 -30.65 -48.60
CA GLY A 292 -14.80 -29.72 -49.58
C GLY A 292 -15.60 -30.44 -50.67
N ARG A 293 -16.88 -30.08 -50.83
CA ARG A 293 -17.71 -30.42 -52.00
C ARG A 293 -17.50 -29.35 -53.08
N PRO A 294 -17.25 -29.72 -54.36
CA PRO A 294 -17.18 -28.74 -55.43
C PRO A 294 -18.59 -28.33 -55.89
N PRO A 295 -18.79 -27.06 -56.29
CA PRO A 295 -20.07 -26.60 -56.82
C PRO A 295 -20.28 -27.10 -58.26
N ARG A 296 -21.54 -27.43 -58.58
CA ARG A 296 -22.05 -27.58 -59.95
C ARG A 296 -22.66 -26.26 -60.39
#